data_AF-A0A7W1ZHR7-F1
#
_entry.id   AF-A0A7W1ZHR7-F1
#
_cell.length_a   1.000
_cell.length_b   1.000
_cell.length_c   1.000
_cell.angle_alpha   90.00
_cell.angle_beta   90.00
_cell.angle_gamma   90.00
#
_symmetry.space_group_name_H-M   'P 1'
#
loop_
_entity.id
_entity.type
_entity.pdbx_description
1 polymer ?
#
loop_
_entity_poly.entity_id
_entity_poly.type
_entity_poly.pdbx_seq_one_letter_code
_entity_poly.pdbx_strand_id
1 'polypeptide(L)'
;MQTNKIYEFGKFRLDPDERLLFDGKNTIALAPKVFDTLLLLVENGGHALGKEEMMEKIWADSFVEENNLAQNISILRKTLGASAGGAKFIETVSKRGYRFITPVQVIEDRKPDSITIEQTRGRFTIEEEIDSEDFLDLENFQLTAAQTALPKAETSPALPVFKPETHYVQNGDVNIAYQVVGSGDLDIVFVMGWVSHLEYFWEEPHFAQFLNRLASFSRLILFDKRGTGLSDRVPVNELPTLEQRMDDVRAVMDAVGSERSALVGVSEGGPMCSLLTGLHTGECDVVGEKCSGFAVDLAQKIAEESDLGKILVSRTVKDLVAGSGIVFDEYGTSGEWRLFFVKK
;
A
#
# COMPACT_ATOMS: atom_id res chain seq x y z
N MET A 1 24.79 -18.00 13.87
CA MET A 1 24.67 -18.77 12.61
C MET A 1 23.19 -19.05 12.42
N GLN A 2 22.48 -18.23 11.66
CA GLN A 2 21.08 -18.49 11.31
C GLN A 2 21.08 -19.11 9.92
N THR A 3 20.66 -20.37 9.86
CA THR A 3 20.40 -21.10 8.62
C THR A 3 19.04 -20.63 8.12
N ASN A 4 19.01 -19.92 6.98
CA ASN A 4 17.78 -19.48 6.34
C ASN A 4 17.06 -20.73 5.79
N LYS A 5 16.08 -21.23 6.55
CA LYS A 5 15.37 -22.47 6.25
C LYS A 5 14.04 -22.12 5.60
N ILE A 6 13.87 -22.58 4.37
CA ILE A 6 12.62 -22.41 3.63
C ILE A 6 11.86 -23.73 3.66
N TYR A 7 10.56 -23.66 3.87
CA TYR A 7 9.70 -24.84 3.94
C TYR A 7 8.78 -24.91 2.73
N GLU A 8 8.86 -26.01 1.98
CA GLU A 8 7.97 -26.26 0.85
C GLU A 8 7.02 -27.41 1.15
N PHE A 9 5.73 -27.23 0.85
CA PHE A 9 4.69 -28.25 1.03
C PHE A 9 3.57 -28.09 0.00
N GLY A 10 3.31 -29.14 -0.77
CA GLY A 10 2.38 -29.07 -1.89
C GLY A 10 2.86 -28.02 -2.92
N LYS A 11 2.04 -27.00 -3.17
CA LYS A 11 2.40 -25.85 -4.02
C LYS A 11 2.89 -24.63 -3.23
N PHE A 12 2.94 -24.74 -1.91
CA PHE A 12 3.23 -23.60 -1.05
C PHE A 12 4.71 -23.58 -0.66
N ARG A 13 5.23 -22.36 -0.54
CA ARG A 13 6.55 -22.07 0.01
C ARG A 13 6.39 -21.08 1.16
N LEU A 14 6.92 -21.45 2.32
CA LEU A 14 6.88 -20.66 3.54
C LEU A 14 8.29 -20.16 3.86
N ASP A 15 8.44 -18.85 3.95
CA ASP A 15 9.67 -18.16 4.28
C ASP A 15 9.54 -17.56 5.70
N PRO A 16 10.23 -18.13 6.71
CA PRO A 16 10.17 -17.63 8.08
C PRO A 16 10.82 -16.26 8.25
N ASP A 17 11.87 -15.96 7.48
CA ASP A 17 12.67 -14.74 7.62
C ASP A 17 11.87 -13.56 7.05
N GLU A 18 11.28 -13.73 5.86
CA GLU A 18 10.44 -12.72 5.21
C GLU A 18 8.98 -12.73 5.73
N ARG A 19 8.62 -13.73 6.55
CA ARG A 19 7.26 -13.98 7.04
C ARG A 19 6.20 -14.05 5.93
N LEU A 20 6.55 -14.69 4.81
CA LEU A 20 5.70 -14.82 3.64
C LEU A 20 5.26 -16.27 3.40
N LEU A 21 4.02 -16.43 2.94
CA LEU A 21 3.50 -17.67 2.38
C LEU A 21 3.25 -17.45 0.88
N PHE A 22 3.86 -18.24 0.03
CA PHE A 22 3.66 -18.21 -1.42
C PHE A 22 2.89 -19.44 -1.88
N ASP A 23 1.96 -19.31 -2.83
CA ASP A 23 1.11 -20.44 -3.30
C ASP A 23 1.50 -21.02 -4.67
N GLY A 24 2.69 -20.66 -5.13
CA GLY A 24 3.22 -20.99 -6.45
C GLY A 24 3.03 -19.86 -7.46
N LYS A 25 2.14 -18.89 -7.21
CA LYS A 25 1.91 -17.74 -8.09
C LYS A 25 1.86 -16.40 -7.35
N ASN A 26 1.22 -16.36 -6.19
CA ASN A 26 1.01 -15.14 -5.43
C ASN A 26 1.45 -15.30 -3.97
N THR A 27 1.79 -14.17 -3.36
CA THR A 27 2.01 -14.05 -1.92
C THR A 27 0.66 -13.99 -1.21
N ILE A 28 0.47 -14.85 -0.20
CA ILE A 28 -0.67 -14.89 0.68
C ILE A 28 -0.30 -14.23 2.01
N ALA A 29 -0.90 -13.07 2.28
CA ALA A 29 -0.72 -12.39 3.55
C ALA A 29 -1.44 -13.15 4.68
N LEU A 30 -0.69 -13.53 5.72
CA LEU A 30 -1.24 -14.11 6.94
C LEU A 30 -1.03 -13.13 8.10
N ALA A 31 -2.05 -13.00 8.97
CA ALA A 31 -1.89 -12.25 10.21
C ALA A 31 -0.78 -12.87 11.07
N PRO A 32 -0.04 -12.10 11.90
CA PRO A 32 1.16 -12.58 12.57
C PRO A 32 0.99 -13.89 13.34
N LYS A 33 -0.05 -14.00 14.18
CA LYS A 33 -0.33 -15.22 14.95
C LYS A 33 -0.82 -16.40 14.11
N VAL A 34 -1.48 -16.13 12.98
CA VAL A 34 -1.86 -17.16 12.01
C VAL A 34 -0.62 -17.71 11.30
N PHE A 35 0.33 -16.82 10.96
CA PHE A 35 1.64 -17.20 10.42
C PHE A 35 2.43 -18.03 11.41
N ASP A 36 2.58 -17.58 12.66
CA ASP A 36 3.31 -18.31 13.71
C ASP A 36 2.71 -19.70 13.95
N THR A 37 1.38 -19.81 13.91
CA THR A 37 0.66 -21.10 14.00
C THR A 37 1.03 -22.02 12.84
N LEU A 38 1.11 -21.49 11.61
CA LEU A 38 1.48 -22.26 10.43
C LEU A 38 2.94 -22.70 10.49
N LEU A 39 3.86 -21.79 10.82
CA LEU A 39 5.28 -22.09 10.93
C LEU A 39 5.52 -23.20 11.93
N LEU A 40 4.95 -23.09 13.14
CA LEU A 40 5.09 -24.11 14.17
C LEU A 40 4.56 -25.49 13.72
N LEU A 41 3.44 -25.53 12.99
CA LEU A 41 2.89 -26.77 12.45
C LEU A 41 3.77 -27.38 11.35
N VAL A 42 4.35 -26.55 10.48
CA VAL A 42 5.19 -26.96 9.35
C VAL A 42 6.56 -27.45 9.82
N GLU A 43 7.18 -26.76 10.78
CA GLU A 43 8.42 -27.18 11.45
C GLU A 43 8.28 -28.56 12.10
N ASN A 44 7.08 -28.87 12.60
CA ASN A 44 6.74 -30.14 13.22
C ASN A 44 5.95 -31.06 12.28
N GLY A 45 6.14 -30.92 10.96
CA GLY A 45 5.43 -31.68 9.93
C GLY A 45 5.32 -33.18 10.26
N GLY A 46 4.12 -33.74 10.11
CA GLY A 46 3.82 -35.13 10.44
C GLY A 46 3.66 -35.47 11.92
N HIS A 47 4.01 -34.56 12.84
CA HIS A 47 3.84 -34.74 14.28
C HIS A 47 2.61 -33.98 14.80
N ALA A 48 1.93 -34.57 15.79
CA ALA A 48 0.77 -33.92 16.41
C ALA A 48 1.26 -33.03 17.57
N LEU A 49 0.88 -31.76 17.53
CA LEU A 49 1.21 -30.78 18.56
C LEU A 49 0.04 -30.58 19.53
N GLY A 50 0.39 -30.51 20.82
CA GLY A 50 -0.49 -30.21 21.95
C GLY A 50 -1.15 -28.84 21.80
N LYS A 51 -2.43 -28.69 22.13
CA LYS A 51 -3.04 -27.34 22.17
C LYS A 51 -2.33 -26.44 23.17
N GLU A 52 -2.06 -26.93 24.38
CA GLU A 52 -1.33 -26.20 25.42
C GLU A 52 0.09 -25.83 24.96
N GLU A 53 0.80 -26.79 24.35
CA GLU A 53 2.14 -26.57 23.79
C GLU A 53 2.15 -25.50 22.68
N MET A 54 1.16 -25.52 21.79
CA MET A 54 1.00 -24.51 20.74
C MET A 54 0.65 -23.14 21.35
N MET A 55 -0.20 -23.12 22.38
CA MET A 55 -0.58 -21.89 23.06
C MET A 55 0.64 -21.23 23.74
N GLU A 56 1.45 -22.02 24.45
CA GLU A 56 2.66 -21.55 25.12
C GLU A 56 3.68 -21.01 24.11
N LYS A 57 3.93 -21.73 23.01
CA LYS A 57 4.93 -21.32 22.01
C LYS A 57 4.51 -20.09 21.20
N ILE A 58 3.23 -19.94 20.88
CA ILE A 58 2.73 -18.85 20.03
C ILE A 58 2.39 -17.60 20.86
N TRP A 59 1.99 -17.76 22.13
CA TRP A 59 1.51 -16.67 22.99
C TRP A 59 2.25 -16.58 24.34
N ALA A 60 3.56 -16.89 24.36
CA ALA A 60 4.40 -16.81 25.56
C ALA A 60 4.28 -15.48 26.34
N ASP A 61 4.03 -14.37 25.65
CA ASP A 61 3.96 -13.01 26.22
C ASP A 61 2.52 -12.46 26.38
N SER A 62 1.48 -13.29 26.27
CA SER A 62 0.08 -12.82 26.31
C SER A 62 -0.90 -13.85 26.85
N PHE A 63 -1.77 -13.45 27.79
CA PHE A 63 -2.90 -14.28 28.24
C PHE A 63 -3.98 -14.35 27.16
N VAL A 64 -4.14 -15.51 26.52
CA VAL A 64 -5.10 -15.72 25.41
C VAL A 64 -5.88 -17.01 25.64
N GLU A 65 -7.18 -16.99 25.34
CA GLU A 65 -8.07 -18.15 25.45
C GLU A 65 -7.87 -19.16 24.30
N GLU A 66 -8.09 -20.46 24.58
CA GLU A 66 -7.97 -21.60 23.66
C GLU A 66 -8.74 -21.41 22.33
N ASN A 67 -9.82 -20.61 22.35
CA ASN A 67 -10.64 -20.32 21.19
C ASN A 67 -9.85 -19.65 20.03
N ASN A 68 -8.78 -18.92 20.35
CA ASN A 68 -7.94 -18.26 19.34
C ASN A 68 -7.13 -19.25 18.50
N LEU A 69 -6.65 -20.34 19.09
CA LEU A 69 -5.95 -21.40 18.35
C LEU A 69 -6.90 -22.09 17.37
N ALA A 70 -8.12 -22.42 17.81
CA ALA A 70 -9.12 -23.03 16.95
C ALA A 70 -9.51 -22.12 15.76
N GLN A 71 -9.60 -20.81 15.99
CA GLN A 71 -9.83 -19.81 14.95
C GLN A 71 -8.66 -19.73 13.96
N ASN A 72 -7.41 -19.69 14.41
CA ASN A 72 -6.24 -19.70 13.54
C ASN A 72 -6.20 -20.96 12.66
N ILE A 73 -6.49 -22.13 13.22
CA ILE A 73 -6.58 -23.38 12.46
C ILE A 73 -7.70 -23.33 11.41
N SER A 74 -8.85 -22.72 11.74
CA SER A 74 -9.95 -22.53 10.80
C SER A 74 -9.55 -21.63 9.63
N ILE A 75 -8.87 -20.51 9.91
CA ILE A 75 -8.34 -19.61 8.88
C ILE A 75 -7.33 -20.35 8.00
N LEU A 76 -6.35 -21.04 8.58
CA LEU A 76 -5.34 -21.78 7.82
C LEU A 76 -5.97 -22.86 6.92
N ARG A 77 -6.96 -23.60 7.42
CA ARG A 77 -7.69 -24.60 6.62
C ARG A 77 -8.42 -23.97 5.43
N LYS A 78 -9.04 -22.81 5.62
CA LYS A 78 -9.72 -22.07 4.54
C LYS A 78 -8.70 -21.54 3.54
N THR A 79 -7.63 -20.90 4.00
CA THR A 79 -6.63 -20.27 3.14
C THR A 79 -5.87 -21.31 2.30
N LEU A 80 -5.32 -22.34 2.95
CA LEU A 80 -4.59 -23.42 2.26
C LEU A 80 -5.54 -24.28 1.41
N GLY A 81 -6.73 -24.58 1.94
CA GLY A 81 -7.73 -25.40 1.27
C GLY A 81 -8.33 -24.73 0.04
N ALA A 82 -8.73 -23.46 0.10
CA ALA A 82 -9.29 -22.74 -1.04
C ALA A 82 -8.26 -22.60 -2.17
N SER A 83 -7.01 -22.28 -1.82
CA SER A 83 -5.95 -22.11 -2.81
C SER A 83 -5.52 -23.47 -3.44
N ALA A 84 -5.63 -24.58 -2.71
CA ALA A 84 -5.27 -25.91 -3.21
C ALA A 84 -6.46 -26.81 -3.59
N GLY A 85 -7.62 -26.23 -3.94
CA GLY A 85 -8.77 -26.99 -4.45
C GLY A 85 -9.38 -27.98 -3.45
N GLY A 86 -9.33 -27.69 -2.15
CA GLY A 86 -9.92 -28.48 -1.07
C GLY A 86 -8.98 -29.50 -0.42
N ALA A 87 -7.69 -29.50 -0.77
CA ALA A 87 -6.70 -30.36 -0.12
C ALA A 87 -6.61 -30.07 1.40
N LYS A 88 -6.47 -31.14 2.20
CA LYS A 88 -6.34 -31.04 3.66
C LYS A 88 -4.86 -30.96 4.04
N PHE A 89 -4.47 -29.86 4.66
CA PHE A 89 -3.10 -29.63 5.15
C PHE A 89 -2.98 -29.83 6.66
N ILE A 90 -4.05 -29.52 7.41
CA ILE A 90 -4.07 -29.57 8.86
C ILE A 90 -5.25 -30.41 9.33
N GLU A 91 -4.98 -31.47 10.07
CA GLU A 91 -6.00 -32.31 10.69
C GLU A 91 -6.08 -32.12 12.20
N THR A 92 -7.24 -32.46 12.76
CA THR A 92 -7.44 -32.49 14.21
C THR A 92 -7.17 -33.89 14.72
N VAL A 93 -6.22 -34.04 15.64
CA VAL A 93 -5.94 -35.31 16.31
C VAL A 93 -6.65 -35.30 17.66
N SER A 94 -7.66 -36.16 17.79
CA SER A 94 -8.49 -36.23 19.00
C SER A 94 -7.64 -36.35 20.27
N LYS A 95 -7.92 -35.50 21.26
CA LYS A 95 -7.22 -35.41 22.56
C LYS A 95 -5.72 -35.07 22.50
N ARG A 96 -5.17 -34.76 21.32
CA ARG A 96 -3.76 -34.34 21.16
C ARG A 96 -3.60 -32.95 20.58
N GLY A 97 -4.49 -32.49 19.70
CA GLY A 97 -4.41 -31.15 19.12
C GLY A 97 -4.41 -31.19 17.60
N TYR A 98 -3.40 -30.63 16.96
CA TYR A 98 -3.36 -30.44 15.51
C TYR A 98 -2.10 -31.03 14.89
N ARG A 99 -2.22 -31.52 13.65
CA ARG A 99 -1.09 -32.08 12.89
C ARG A 99 -1.09 -31.53 11.47
N PHE A 100 0.08 -31.15 11.00
CA PHE A 100 0.32 -30.88 9.59
C PHE A 100 0.56 -32.20 8.84
N ILE A 101 -0.26 -32.51 7.84
CA ILE A 101 -0.30 -33.83 7.19
C ILE A 101 0.32 -33.84 5.79
N THR A 102 0.56 -32.68 5.20
CA THR A 102 1.25 -32.59 3.92
C THR A 102 2.75 -32.73 4.14
N PRO A 103 3.47 -33.55 3.35
CA PRO A 103 4.93 -33.64 3.43
C PRO A 103 5.58 -32.26 3.28
N VAL A 104 6.49 -31.95 4.20
CA VAL A 104 7.26 -30.71 4.22
C VAL A 104 8.69 -31.02 3.81
N GLN A 105 9.20 -30.30 2.81
CA GLN A 105 10.61 -30.31 2.44
C GLN A 105 11.28 -29.06 3.01
N VAL A 106 12.45 -29.24 3.62
CA VAL A 106 13.27 -28.13 4.11
C VAL A 106 14.38 -27.88 3.10
N ILE A 107 14.42 -26.67 2.57
CA ILE A 107 15.49 -26.20 1.70
C ILE A 107 16.42 -25.36 2.58
N GLU A 108 17.63 -25.87 2.81
CA GLU A 108 18.70 -25.14 3.46
C GLU A 108 19.48 -24.38 2.39
N ASP A 109 19.24 -23.07 2.28
CA ASP A 109 19.94 -22.29 1.26
C ASP A 109 21.31 -21.83 1.75
N ARG A 110 22.32 -22.05 0.89
CA ARG A 110 23.70 -21.63 1.06
C ARG A 110 23.76 -20.11 0.88
N LYS A 111 24.70 -19.42 1.55
CA LYS A 111 24.97 -17.96 1.43
C LYS A 111 24.74 -17.41 0.00
N PRO A 112 24.28 -16.15 -0.12
CA PRO A 112 23.65 -15.61 -1.32
C PRO A 112 24.67 -15.43 -2.46
N ASP A 113 24.80 -16.44 -3.32
CA ASP A 113 25.27 -16.21 -4.67
C ASP A 113 24.12 -15.56 -5.44
N SER A 114 24.21 -14.23 -5.59
CA SER A 114 23.45 -13.41 -6.53
C SER A 114 21.97 -13.80 -6.71
N ILE A 115 21.09 -13.13 -5.97
CA ILE A 115 19.69 -13.01 -6.36
C ILE A 115 19.65 -12.39 -7.75
N THR A 116 19.47 -13.23 -8.77
CA THR A 116 18.88 -12.81 -10.03
C THR A 116 17.49 -12.34 -9.66
N ILE A 117 17.31 -11.02 -9.58
CA ILE A 117 16.00 -10.40 -9.52
C ILE A 117 15.31 -10.80 -10.82
N GLU A 118 14.46 -11.82 -10.79
CA GLU A 118 13.41 -11.95 -11.80
C GLU A 118 12.49 -10.75 -11.59
N GLN A 119 12.77 -9.68 -12.32
CA GLN A 119 11.85 -8.59 -12.50
C GLN A 119 10.60 -9.16 -13.16
N THR A 120 9.52 -9.29 -12.41
CA THR A 120 8.18 -9.29 -13.01
C THR A 120 8.02 -7.91 -13.68
N ARG A 121 8.40 -7.82 -14.95
CA ARG A 121 7.95 -6.74 -15.83
C ARG A 121 6.45 -6.91 -16.00
N GLY A 122 5.69 -6.21 -15.16
CA GLY A 122 4.32 -5.86 -15.49
C GLY A 122 4.36 -5.04 -16.78
N ARG A 123 3.83 -5.59 -17.87
CA ARG A 123 3.60 -4.84 -19.10
C ARG A 123 2.40 -3.92 -18.85
N PHE A 124 2.67 -2.67 -18.49
CA PHE A 124 1.68 -1.61 -18.64
C PHE A 124 1.67 -1.23 -20.12
N THR A 125 0.60 -1.61 -20.82
CA THR A 125 0.30 -1.03 -22.12
C THR A 125 -0.21 0.39 -21.85
N ILE A 126 0.52 1.40 -22.30
CA ILE A 126 -0.05 2.73 -22.51
C ILE A 126 -0.41 2.75 -23.99
N GLU A 127 -1.71 2.67 -24.30
CA GLU A 127 -2.21 2.99 -25.63
C GLU A 127 -2.38 4.51 -25.72
N GLU A 128 -1.41 5.17 -26.36
CA GLU A 128 -1.70 6.41 -27.08
C GLU A 128 -1.47 6.12 -28.56
N GLU A 129 -2.56 6.14 -29.35
CA GLU A 129 -2.52 6.13 -30.81
C GLU A 129 -1.63 7.27 -31.30
N ILE A 130 -0.54 6.91 -31.98
CA ILE A 130 0.17 7.76 -32.93
C ILE A 130 -0.18 7.21 -34.30
N ASP A 131 -0.64 8.10 -35.18
CA ASP A 131 -1.19 7.79 -36.50
C ASP A 131 -0.31 6.84 -37.33
N SER A 132 -1.02 5.92 -37.98
CA SER A 132 -0.50 4.80 -38.74
C SER A 132 0.13 5.23 -40.07
N GLU A 133 1.44 5.10 -40.23
CA GLU A 133 2.02 4.79 -41.55
C GLU A 133 3.45 4.16 -41.56
N ASP A 134 4.18 4.06 -40.43
CA ASP A 134 5.57 3.55 -40.44
C ASP A 134 5.86 2.38 -39.47
N PHE A 135 5.14 1.24 -39.57
CA PHE A 135 5.53 0.01 -38.85
C PHE A 135 5.61 -1.21 -39.79
N LEU A 136 6.83 -1.51 -40.26
CA LEU A 136 7.20 -2.80 -40.84
C LEU A 136 8.40 -3.40 -40.08
N ASP A 137 8.26 -4.70 -39.77
CA ASP A 137 9.22 -5.69 -39.21
C ASP A 137 9.60 -5.63 -37.71
N LEU A 138 8.72 -6.21 -36.89
CA LEU A 138 8.94 -6.50 -35.45
C LEU A 138 9.76 -7.79 -35.17
N GLU A 139 10.29 -8.48 -36.19
CA GLU A 139 11.22 -9.61 -35.95
C GLU A 139 12.68 -9.17 -35.74
N ASN A 140 13.03 -7.90 -35.99
CA ASN A 140 14.42 -7.41 -35.91
C ASN A 140 14.64 -6.24 -34.95
N PHE A 141 13.72 -5.93 -34.03
CA PHE A 141 13.97 -4.87 -33.05
C PHE A 141 14.89 -5.36 -31.91
N GLN A 142 16.18 -5.48 -32.24
CA GLN A 142 17.23 -5.45 -31.23
C GLN A 142 17.20 -4.09 -30.55
N LEU A 143 16.75 -4.06 -29.30
CA LEU A 143 17.13 -3.00 -28.38
C LEU A 143 18.65 -3.03 -28.28
N THR A 144 19.32 -2.13 -29.01
CA THR A 144 20.67 -1.70 -28.66
C THR A 144 20.56 -1.15 -27.25
N ALA A 145 20.98 -1.98 -26.31
CA ALA A 145 21.29 -1.52 -24.98
C ALA A 145 22.26 -0.35 -25.16
N ALA A 146 21.81 0.87 -24.87
CA ALA A 146 22.71 1.85 -24.32
C ALA A 146 23.10 1.30 -22.94
N GLN A 147 24.04 0.36 -22.97
CA GLN A 147 24.92 -0.02 -21.88
C GLN A 147 25.79 1.20 -21.56
N THR A 148 25.18 2.29 -21.14
CA THR A 148 25.83 3.10 -20.13
C THR A 148 25.57 2.30 -18.86
N ALA A 149 26.52 1.41 -18.55
CA ALA A 149 26.61 0.81 -17.24
C ALA A 149 26.45 1.96 -16.24
N LEU A 150 25.29 2.01 -15.57
CA LEU A 150 25.20 2.75 -14.31
C LEU A 150 26.37 2.23 -13.50
N PRO A 151 27.30 3.10 -13.06
CA PRO A 151 28.45 2.64 -12.31
C PRO A 151 27.91 1.77 -11.19
N LYS A 152 28.46 0.56 -11.04
CA LYS A 152 28.23 -0.27 -9.85
C LYS A 152 28.40 0.68 -8.69
N ALA A 153 27.31 0.94 -7.96
CA ALA A 153 27.39 1.73 -6.75
C ALA A 153 28.42 1.01 -5.89
N GLU A 154 29.63 1.59 -5.82
CA GLU A 154 30.56 1.25 -4.76
C GLU A 154 29.73 1.35 -3.49
N THR A 155 29.83 0.34 -2.64
CA THR A 155 29.12 0.29 -1.36
C THR A 155 29.47 1.56 -0.61
N SER A 156 28.60 2.57 -0.74
CA SER A 156 28.72 3.80 0.03
C SER A 156 28.72 3.37 1.49
N PRO A 157 29.67 3.86 2.30
CA PRO A 157 29.66 3.58 3.72
C PRO A 157 28.26 3.93 4.24
N ALA A 158 27.69 3.04 5.06
CA ALA A 158 26.38 3.26 5.67
C ALA A 158 26.38 4.65 6.29
N LEU A 159 25.63 5.57 5.68
CA LEU A 159 25.39 6.88 6.25
C LEU A 159 24.73 6.61 7.61
N PRO A 160 25.11 7.34 8.68
CA PRO A 160 24.46 7.20 9.97
C PRO A 160 22.95 7.31 9.75
N VAL A 161 22.21 6.31 10.26
CA VAL A 161 20.75 6.25 10.13
C VAL A 161 20.19 7.42 10.93
N PHE A 162 19.93 8.52 10.23
CA PHE A 162 19.13 9.62 10.75
C PHE A 162 17.70 9.08 10.89
N LYS A 163 17.27 8.83 12.13
CA LYS A 163 15.87 8.55 12.45
C LYS A 163 15.21 9.87 12.83
N PRO A 164 14.32 10.42 11.99
CA PRO A 164 13.58 11.62 12.33
C PRO A 164 12.72 11.39 13.56
N GLU A 165 12.46 12.46 14.32
CA GLU A 165 11.54 12.41 15.44
C GLU A 165 10.09 12.27 14.95
N THR A 166 9.37 11.29 15.49
CA THR A 166 7.95 11.08 15.20
C THR A 166 7.11 11.98 16.11
N HIS A 167 6.26 12.79 15.49
CA HIS A 167 5.29 13.64 16.15
C HIS A 167 3.87 13.12 15.93
N TYR A 168 2.92 13.66 16.70
CA TYR A 168 1.52 13.27 16.64
C TYR A 168 0.62 14.49 16.58
N VAL A 169 -0.44 14.40 15.78
CA VAL A 169 -1.55 15.37 15.77
C VAL A 169 -2.87 14.64 15.98
N GLN A 170 -3.74 15.20 16.81
CA GLN A 170 -5.06 14.64 17.05
C GLN A 170 -6.03 15.06 15.95
N ASN A 171 -6.73 14.10 15.35
CA ASN A 171 -7.80 14.35 14.38
C ASN A 171 -9.05 13.52 14.73
N GLY A 172 -9.97 14.12 15.50
CA GLY A 172 -11.09 13.41 16.09
C GLY A 172 -10.65 12.56 17.28
N ASP A 173 -10.93 11.26 17.21
CA ASP A 173 -10.62 10.27 18.24
C ASP A 173 -9.28 9.55 18.03
N VAL A 174 -8.54 9.89 16.96
CA VAL A 174 -7.26 9.26 16.60
C VAL A 174 -6.10 10.25 16.61
N ASN A 175 -4.94 9.77 17.04
CA ASN A 175 -3.65 10.45 16.84
C ASN A 175 -3.01 9.98 15.54
N ILE A 176 -2.62 10.93 14.71
CA ILE A 176 -1.93 10.71 13.43
C ILE A 176 -0.45 10.95 13.63
N ALA A 177 0.36 9.91 13.44
CA ALA A 177 1.81 9.97 13.49
C ALA A 177 2.34 10.61 12.20
N TYR A 178 3.27 11.55 12.34
CA TYR A 178 3.93 12.22 11.23
C TYR A 178 5.39 12.56 11.53
N GLN A 179 6.17 12.78 10.47
CA GLN A 179 7.56 13.21 10.52
C GLN A 179 7.78 14.33 9.52
N VAL A 180 8.67 15.27 9.86
CA VAL A 180 9.09 16.35 8.96
C VAL A 180 10.60 16.25 8.78
N VAL A 181 11.04 16.20 7.53
CA VAL A 181 12.46 16.06 7.17
C VAL A 181 12.83 17.08 6.11
N GLY A 182 13.99 17.71 6.26
CA GLY A 182 14.42 18.77 5.35
C GLY A 182 13.90 20.15 5.77
N SER A 183 14.33 21.16 5.03
CA SER A 183 14.08 22.58 5.34
C SER A 183 13.89 23.45 4.10
N GLY A 184 13.64 22.84 2.94
CA GLY A 184 13.40 23.57 1.70
C GLY A 184 12.06 24.31 1.71
N ASP A 185 11.93 25.35 0.87
CA ASP A 185 10.75 26.21 0.80
C ASP A 185 9.51 25.52 0.20
N LEU A 186 9.70 24.41 -0.53
CA LEU A 186 8.62 23.59 -1.06
C LEU A 186 8.20 22.55 -0.02
N ASP A 187 6.93 22.57 0.38
CA ASP A 187 6.34 21.48 1.16
C ASP A 187 5.92 20.34 0.24
N ILE A 188 6.35 19.12 0.58
CA ILE A 188 5.88 17.89 -0.08
C ILE A 188 5.20 17.03 0.97
N VAL A 189 3.92 16.73 0.79
CA VAL A 189 3.25 15.69 1.59
C VAL A 189 3.31 14.38 0.82
N PHE A 190 3.99 13.40 1.40
CA PHE A 190 4.14 12.09 0.79
C PHE A 190 3.08 11.14 1.34
N VAL A 191 2.10 10.82 0.50
CA VAL A 191 0.95 9.99 0.86
C VAL A 191 1.23 8.55 0.43
N MET A 192 1.67 7.71 1.37
CA MET A 192 1.93 6.30 1.06
C MET A 192 0.66 5.48 0.83
N GLY A 193 0.83 4.27 0.30
CA GLY A 193 -0.24 3.30 0.07
C GLY A 193 -0.72 2.59 1.33
N TRP A 194 -1.49 1.51 1.15
CA TRP A 194 -2.20 0.79 2.21
C TRP A 194 -1.36 0.42 3.44
N VAL A 195 -0.09 0.08 3.24
CA VAL A 195 0.84 -0.23 4.33
C VAL A 195 1.90 0.86 4.43
N SER A 196 2.05 1.42 5.63
CA SER A 196 3.16 2.30 5.95
C SER A 196 3.58 2.14 7.41
N HIS A 197 4.82 2.52 7.68
CA HIS A 197 5.32 2.71 9.03
C HIS A 197 6.52 3.66 9.00
N LEU A 198 6.37 4.85 9.59
CA LEU A 198 7.36 5.94 9.49
C LEU A 198 8.77 5.51 9.90
N GLU A 199 8.92 4.78 11.00
CA GLU A 199 10.25 4.36 11.45
C GLU A 199 10.91 3.29 10.58
N TYR A 200 10.15 2.32 10.05
CA TYR A 200 10.72 1.24 9.21
C TYR A 200 11.21 1.76 7.85
N PHE A 201 10.68 2.86 7.35
CA PHE A 201 11.16 3.47 6.12
C PHE A 201 12.62 3.91 6.16
N TRP A 202 13.11 4.25 7.35
CA TRP A 202 14.50 4.64 7.55
C TRP A 202 15.43 3.44 7.75
N GLU A 203 14.87 2.24 7.92
CA GLU A 203 15.62 0.98 8.04
C GLU A 203 15.92 0.35 6.68
N GLU A 204 15.11 0.64 5.65
CA GLU A 204 15.40 0.23 4.27
C GLU A 204 16.30 1.28 3.57
N PRO A 205 17.55 0.94 3.21
CA PRO A 205 18.51 1.94 2.75
C PRO A 205 18.14 2.68 1.46
N HIS A 206 17.48 2.02 0.50
CA HIS A 206 17.15 2.64 -0.79
C HIS A 206 16.00 3.65 -0.65
N PHE A 207 15.03 3.34 0.18
CA PHE A 207 13.86 4.17 0.46
C PHE A 207 14.27 5.33 1.36
N ALA A 208 15.10 5.09 2.39
CA ALA A 208 15.71 6.15 3.17
C ALA A 208 16.53 7.10 2.28
N GLN A 209 17.31 6.60 1.32
CA GLN A 209 18.03 7.44 0.35
C GLN A 209 17.08 8.24 -0.54
N PHE A 210 15.99 7.63 -1.00
CA PHE A 210 14.96 8.30 -1.79
C PHE A 210 14.29 9.44 -1.00
N LEU A 211 13.87 9.19 0.23
CA LEU A 211 13.29 10.20 1.12
C LEU A 211 14.29 11.31 1.43
N ASN A 212 15.57 10.98 1.69
CA ASN A 212 16.63 11.97 1.90
C ASN A 212 16.86 12.84 0.65
N ARG A 213 16.77 12.26 -0.56
CA ARG A 213 16.89 13.02 -1.81
C ARG A 213 15.71 13.98 -2.00
N LEU A 214 14.49 13.57 -1.69
CA LEU A 214 13.33 14.47 -1.68
C LEU A 214 13.54 15.61 -0.67
N ALA A 215 13.84 15.27 0.59
CA ALA A 215 14.07 16.23 1.67
C ALA A 215 15.27 17.17 1.42
N SER A 216 16.19 16.83 0.51
CA SER A 216 17.34 17.70 0.20
C SER A 216 16.97 19.02 -0.48
N PHE A 217 15.78 19.10 -1.09
CA PHE A 217 15.28 20.32 -1.74
C PHE A 217 13.88 20.75 -1.27
N SER A 218 13.25 19.99 -0.38
CA SER A 218 11.90 20.24 0.14
C SER A 218 11.87 20.19 1.67
N ARG A 219 10.78 20.67 2.27
CA ARG A 219 10.33 20.23 3.59
C ARG A 219 9.38 19.06 3.36
N LEU A 220 9.91 17.85 3.52
CA LEU A 220 9.19 16.61 3.30
C LEU A 220 8.36 16.25 4.53
N ILE A 221 7.06 16.10 4.34
CA ILE A 221 6.08 15.76 5.36
C ILE A 221 5.60 14.32 5.09
N LEU A 222 5.90 13.43 6.03
CA LEU A 222 5.52 12.02 5.99
C LEU A 222 4.49 11.77 7.07
N PHE A 223 3.53 10.88 6.84
CA PHE A 223 2.58 10.49 7.87
C PHE A 223 2.13 9.04 7.69
N ASP A 224 1.78 8.39 8.80
CA ASP A 224 1.05 7.13 8.76
C ASP A 224 -0.45 7.42 8.76
N LYS A 225 -1.19 6.85 7.82
CA LYS A 225 -2.66 7.00 7.78
C LYS A 225 -3.28 6.42 9.04
N ARG A 226 -4.43 6.94 9.48
CA ARG A 226 -5.22 6.32 10.56
C ARG A 226 -5.39 4.82 10.34
N GLY A 227 -5.12 4.03 11.37
CA GLY A 227 -5.13 2.57 11.30
C GLY A 227 -3.85 1.90 10.79
N THR A 228 -2.83 2.66 10.37
CA THR A 228 -1.57 2.14 9.81
C THR A 228 -0.36 2.64 10.60
N GLY A 229 0.74 1.89 10.53
CA GLY A 229 2.03 2.27 11.13
C GLY A 229 1.92 2.67 12.60
N LEU A 230 2.41 3.87 12.90
CA LEU A 230 2.46 4.46 14.24
C LEU A 230 1.21 5.26 14.61
N SER A 231 0.27 5.48 13.69
CA SER A 231 -1.01 6.14 13.97
C SER A 231 -1.96 5.21 14.72
N ASP A 232 -2.91 5.81 15.46
CA ASP A 232 -3.87 5.05 16.24
C ASP A 232 -4.66 4.06 15.39
N ARG A 233 -4.99 2.92 16.00
CA ARG A 233 -5.76 1.85 15.35
C ARG A 233 -7.22 2.23 15.25
N VAL A 234 -7.82 1.85 14.12
CA VAL A 234 -9.25 2.02 13.85
C VAL A 234 -9.97 0.68 13.95
N PRO A 235 -11.27 0.66 14.31
CA PRO A 235 -12.04 -0.58 14.38
C PRO A 235 -12.04 -1.33 13.04
N VAL A 236 -11.79 -2.65 13.08
CA VAL A 236 -11.67 -3.49 11.86
C VAL A 236 -12.99 -3.56 11.07
N ASN A 237 -14.11 -3.32 11.73
CA ASN A 237 -15.46 -3.30 11.15
C ASN A 237 -15.84 -1.95 10.52
N GLU A 238 -15.04 -0.91 10.72
CA GLU A 238 -15.31 0.45 10.22
C GLU A 238 -14.03 0.99 9.56
N LEU A 239 -13.81 0.57 8.32
CA LEU A 239 -12.67 1.06 7.55
C LEU A 239 -12.80 2.57 7.32
N PRO A 240 -11.71 3.35 7.52
CA PRO A 240 -11.77 4.79 7.36
C PRO A 240 -12.11 5.18 5.94
N THR A 241 -13.04 6.13 5.80
CA THR A 241 -13.44 6.67 4.50
C THR A 241 -12.30 7.49 3.90
N LEU A 242 -12.39 7.73 2.59
CA LEU A 242 -11.40 8.51 1.89
C LEU A 242 -11.37 9.96 2.40
N GLU A 243 -12.53 10.51 2.78
CA GLU A 243 -12.68 11.84 3.38
C GLU A 243 -11.97 11.92 4.74
N GLN A 244 -12.16 10.94 5.61
CA GLN A 244 -11.47 10.89 6.91
C GLN A 244 -9.95 10.85 6.75
N ARG A 245 -9.46 10.10 5.75
CA ARG A 245 -8.02 10.05 5.42
C ARG A 245 -7.52 11.37 4.84
N MET A 246 -8.35 12.11 4.09
CA MET A 246 -8.01 13.46 3.63
C MET A 246 -8.03 14.49 4.76
N ASP A 247 -8.89 14.32 5.74
CA ASP A 247 -8.88 15.15 6.95
C ASP A 247 -7.62 14.90 7.78
N ASP A 248 -7.04 13.69 7.76
CA ASP A 248 -5.73 13.43 8.38
C ASP A 248 -4.60 14.21 7.70
N VAL A 249 -4.59 14.23 6.36
CA VAL A 249 -3.61 15.00 5.61
C VAL A 249 -3.69 16.48 6.01
N ARG A 250 -4.90 17.03 6.15
CA ARG A 250 -5.11 18.41 6.62
C ARG A 250 -4.60 18.61 8.04
N ALA A 251 -4.97 17.71 8.97
CA ALA A 251 -4.53 17.83 10.36
C ALA A 251 -3.00 17.84 10.48
N VAL A 252 -2.31 17.01 9.69
CA VAL A 252 -0.84 17.01 9.62
C VAL A 252 -0.31 18.31 9.00
N MET A 253 -0.89 18.79 7.90
CA MET A 253 -0.51 20.06 7.28
C MET A 253 -0.68 21.25 8.23
N ASP A 254 -1.79 21.32 8.95
CA ASP A 254 -2.07 22.36 9.94
C ASP A 254 -1.06 22.30 11.09
N ALA A 255 -0.75 21.09 11.58
CA ALA A 255 0.22 20.88 12.66
C ALA A 255 1.64 21.37 12.31
N VAL A 256 2.02 21.31 11.03
CA VAL A 256 3.33 21.76 10.55
C VAL A 256 3.33 23.16 9.93
N GLY A 257 2.17 23.83 9.94
CA GLY A 257 1.97 25.16 9.35
C GLY A 257 2.19 25.20 7.84
N SER A 258 1.75 24.16 7.12
CA SER A 258 1.82 24.10 5.65
C SER A 258 0.51 24.58 5.02
N GLU A 259 0.52 25.76 4.38
CA GLU A 259 -0.65 26.30 3.69
C GLU A 259 -0.76 25.83 2.22
N ARG A 260 0.37 25.42 1.63
CA ARG A 260 0.47 24.95 0.24
C ARG A 260 1.50 23.84 0.15
N SER A 261 1.13 22.71 -0.44
CA SER A 261 2.03 21.58 -0.61
C SER A 261 1.83 20.89 -1.97
N ALA A 262 2.89 20.24 -2.46
CA ALA A 262 2.78 19.24 -3.49
C ALA A 262 2.43 17.89 -2.84
N LEU A 263 1.43 17.19 -3.37
CA LEU A 263 1.08 15.84 -2.91
C LEU A 263 1.75 14.79 -3.79
N VAL A 264 2.41 13.82 -3.17
CA VAL A 264 2.98 12.66 -3.87
C VAL A 264 2.28 11.40 -3.37
N GLY A 265 1.38 10.87 -4.19
CA GLY A 265 0.60 9.68 -3.86
C GLY A 265 1.22 8.40 -4.37
N VAL A 266 1.32 7.38 -3.51
CA VAL A 266 1.73 6.03 -3.87
C VAL A 266 0.58 5.06 -3.63
N SER A 267 0.21 4.25 -4.63
CA SER A 267 -0.86 3.26 -4.51
C SER A 267 -2.18 3.88 -4.02
N GLU A 268 -2.73 3.48 -2.87
CA GLU A 268 -3.94 4.08 -2.25
C GLU A 268 -3.79 5.59 -1.98
N GLY A 269 -2.55 6.07 -1.80
CA GLY A 269 -2.27 7.50 -1.68
C GLY A 269 -2.50 8.27 -2.98
N GLY A 270 -2.48 7.61 -4.14
CA GLY A 270 -2.79 8.22 -5.44
C GLY A 270 -4.21 8.77 -5.50
N PRO A 271 -5.26 7.93 -5.30
CA PRO A 271 -6.64 8.38 -5.20
C PRO A 271 -6.89 9.47 -4.15
N MET A 272 -6.17 9.45 -3.02
CA MET A 272 -6.22 10.53 -2.03
C MET A 272 -5.69 11.85 -2.60
N CYS A 273 -4.60 11.81 -3.36
CA CYS A 273 -4.09 13.00 -4.05
C CYS A 273 -5.04 13.46 -5.17
N SER A 274 -5.80 12.55 -5.77
CA SER A 274 -6.78 12.85 -6.82
C SER A 274 -8.10 13.44 -6.32
N LEU A 275 -8.39 13.38 -5.01
CA LEU A 275 -9.54 14.05 -4.40
C LEU A 275 -9.45 15.60 -4.42
N LEU A 276 -8.40 16.15 -5.01
CA LEU A 276 -8.36 17.51 -5.58
C LEU A 276 -9.30 17.60 -6.80
N THR A 277 -10.57 17.19 -6.65
CA THR A 277 -11.46 16.95 -7.79
C THR A 277 -12.38 18.14 -8.01
N GLY A 278 -12.16 18.81 -9.14
CA GLY A 278 -13.19 19.60 -9.79
C GLY A 278 -14.17 18.68 -10.53
N LEU A 279 -15.46 18.81 -10.26
CA LEU A 279 -16.50 18.02 -10.92
C LEU A 279 -17.22 18.84 -11.99
N HIS A 280 -17.22 18.30 -13.20
CA HIS A 280 -18.02 18.77 -14.31
C HIS A 280 -18.73 17.60 -14.99
N THR A 281 -19.83 17.90 -15.66
CA THR A 281 -20.62 16.94 -16.42
C THR A 281 -21.04 17.58 -17.73
N GLY A 282 -20.87 16.85 -18.81
CA GLY A 282 -21.12 17.27 -20.17
C GLY A 282 -20.85 16.13 -21.13
N GLU A 283 -21.16 16.35 -22.41
CA GLU A 283 -20.84 15.40 -23.46
C GLU A 283 -19.33 15.24 -23.58
N CYS A 284 -18.86 14.00 -23.60
CA CYS A 284 -17.46 13.68 -23.81
C CYS A 284 -17.30 13.03 -25.19
N ASP A 285 -16.26 13.44 -25.89
CA ASP A 285 -15.84 12.81 -27.12
C ASP A 285 -14.98 11.59 -26.76
N VAL A 286 -15.47 10.39 -27.07
CA VAL A 286 -14.71 9.16 -26.86
C VAL A 286 -13.93 8.84 -28.13
N VAL A 287 -12.61 8.91 -28.06
CA VAL A 287 -11.69 8.58 -29.16
C VAL A 287 -10.81 7.42 -28.69
N GLY A 288 -11.03 6.23 -29.26
CA GLY A 288 -10.39 5.00 -28.79
C GLY A 288 -10.78 4.67 -27.34
N GLU A 289 -9.79 4.41 -26.48
CA GLU A 289 -9.99 4.22 -25.03
C GLU A 289 -9.98 5.54 -24.23
N LYS A 290 -9.86 6.69 -24.89
CA LYS A 290 -9.70 7.98 -24.22
C LYS A 290 -10.97 8.81 -24.25
N CYS A 291 -11.24 9.44 -23.11
CA CYS A 291 -12.28 10.45 -22.97
C CYS A 291 -11.65 11.82 -23.22
N SER A 292 -12.20 12.57 -24.16
CA SER A 292 -11.71 13.89 -24.57
C SER A 292 -12.87 14.85 -24.77
N GLY A 293 -12.57 16.07 -25.21
CA GLY A 293 -13.58 17.07 -25.50
C GLY A 293 -13.82 18.02 -24.33
N PHE A 294 -14.70 18.98 -24.58
CA PHE A 294 -14.85 20.17 -23.75
C PHE A 294 -15.20 19.86 -22.29
N ALA A 295 -16.00 18.83 -22.04
CA ALA A 295 -16.37 18.44 -20.69
C ALA A 295 -15.16 17.96 -19.86
N VAL A 296 -14.21 17.27 -20.49
CA VAL A 296 -12.99 16.77 -19.85
C VAL A 296 -12.03 17.94 -19.55
N ASP A 297 -11.81 18.83 -20.53
CA ASP A 297 -10.96 20.02 -20.35
C ASP A 297 -11.47 20.94 -19.24
N LEU A 298 -12.80 21.09 -19.16
CA LEU A 298 -13.43 21.92 -18.13
C LEU A 298 -13.37 21.26 -16.75
N ALA A 299 -13.56 19.93 -16.65
CA ALA A 299 -13.37 19.21 -15.39
C ALA A 299 -11.94 19.39 -14.86
N GLN A 300 -10.93 19.31 -15.73
CA GLN A 300 -9.54 19.53 -15.37
C GLN A 300 -9.30 20.97 -14.86
N LYS A 301 -9.78 21.99 -15.56
CA LYS A 301 -9.64 23.39 -15.11
C LYS A 301 -10.30 23.64 -13.75
N ILE A 302 -11.46 23.04 -13.51
CA ILE A 302 -12.15 23.15 -12.20
C ILE A 302 -11.36 22.42 -11.11
N ALA A 303 -10.67 21.32 -11.44
CA ALA A 303 -9.81 20.62 -10.51
C ALA A 303 -8.57 21.43 -10.14
N GLU A 304 -7.99 22.14 -11.12
CA GLU A 304 -6.87 23.06 -10.90
C GLU A 304 -7.24 24.26 -10.01
N GLU A 305 -8.51 24.67 -10.01
CA GLU A 305 -9.04 25.77 -9.16
C GLU A 305 -9.56 25.30 -7.79
N SER A 306 -9.58 23.98 -7.51
CA SER A 306 -10.11 23.43 -6.26
C SER A 306 -9.14 23.61 -5.09
N ASP A 307 -9.63 24.24 -4.01
CA ASP A 307 -8.91 24.28 -2.73
C ASP A 307 -8.90 22.91 -2.05
N LEU A 308 -7.85 22.63 -1.27
CA LEU A 308 -7.64 21.36 -0.58
C LEU A 308 -8.81 21.00 0.36
N GLY A 309 -9.62 20.02 -0.04
CA GLY A 309 -10.78 19.53 0.74
C GLY A 309 -12.12 20.11 0.43
N LYS A 310 -12.20 20.93 -0.60
CA LYS A 310 -13.46 21.42 -1.11
C LYS A 310 -13.71 20.78 -2.47
N ILE A 311 -14.86 20.14 -2.60
CA ILE A 311 -15.30 19.65 -3.91
C ILE A 311 -15.83 20.86 -4.67
N LEU A 312 -15.11 21.27 -5.70
CA LEU A 312 -15.51 22.38 -6.56
C LEU A 312 -16.29 21.83 -7.75
N VAL A 313 -17.47 22.36 -8.01
CA VAL A 313 -18.34 21.87 -9.08
C VAL A 313 -18.79 22.99 -10.00
N SER A 314 -19.01 22.65 -11.27
CA SER A 314 -19.68 23.56 -12.21
C SER A 314 -21.17 23.76 -11.88
N ARG A 315 -21.76 24.88 -12.35
CA ARG A 315 -23.21 25.11 -12.30
C ARG A 315 -24.01 23.93 -12.85
N THR A 316 -23.57 23.33 -13.96
CA THR A 316 -24.26 22.21 -14.60
C THR A 316 -24.44 21.03 -13.65
N VAL A 317 -23.39 20.68 -12.89
CA VAL A 317 -23.46 19.60 -11.89
C VAL A 317 -24.45 19.97 -10.79
N LYS A 318 -24.36 21.19 -10.24
CA LYS A 318 -25.28 21.69 -9.21
C LYS A 318 -26.74 21.58 -9.66
N ASP A 319 -27.05 22.01 -10.88
CA ASP A 319 -28.42 22.06 -11.38
C ASP A 319 -28.98 20.66 -11.66
N LEU A 320 -28.15 19.72 -12.13
CA LEU A 320 -28.56 18.33 -12.39
C LEU A 320 -28.84 17.53 -11.13
N VAL A 321 -28.19 17.86 -10.01
CA VAL A 321 -28.43 17.20 -8.72
C VAL A 321 -29.44 17.94 -7.85
N ALA A 322 -30.20 18.88 -8.43
CA ALA A 322 -31.27 19.58 -7.72
C ALA A 322 -32.29 18.58 -7.15
N GLY A 323 -32.53 18.66 -5.83
CA GLY A 323 -33.41 17.73 -5.12
C GLY A 323 -32.71 16.52 -4.47
N SER A 324 -31.40 16.34 -4.68
CA SER A 324 -30.60 15.28 -4.04
C SER A 324 -30.32 15.50 -2.54
N GLY A 325 -30.61 16.70 -2.02
CA GLY A 325 -30.24 17.11 -0.66
C GLY A 325 -28.81 17.66 -0.55
N ILE A 326 -28.02 17.66 -1.63
CA ILE A 326 -26.68 18.27 -1.66
C ILE A 326 -26.83 19.79 -1.72
N VAL A 327 -26.15 20.49 -0.80
CA VAL A 327 -26.18 21.95 -0.67
C VAL A 327 -24.88 22.53 -1.22
N PHE A 328 -24.94 23.73 -1.79
CA PHE A 328 -23.81 24.36 -2.45
C PHE A 328 -23.64 25.82 -2.03
N ASP A 329 -22.40 26.25 -1.81
CA ASP A 329 -22.02 27.66 -1.63
C ASP A 329 -21.39 28.21 -2.92
N GLU A 330 -21.65 29.47 -3.25
CA GLU A 330 -21.07 30.10 -4.45
C GLU A 330 -19.56 30.33 -4.24
N TYR A 331 -18.74 29.90 -5.21
CA TYR A 331 -17.29 30.08 -5.16
C TYR A 331 -16.84 31.28 -6.00
N GLY A 332 -17.24 31.30 -7.28
CA GLY A 332 -16.76 32.30 -8.23
C GLY A 332 -16.97 31.88 -9.67
N THR A 333 -16.12 32.38 -10.57
CA THR A 333 -16.19 32.08 -12.00
C THR A 333 -14.83 31.72 -12.59
N SER A 334 -14.79 30.66 -13.40
CA SER A 334 -13.66 30.31 -14.27
C SER A 334 -14.04 30.59 -15.72
N GLY A 335 -13.50 31.66 -16.29
CA GLY A 335 -14.00 32.21 -17.56
C GLY A 335 -15.48 32.59 -17.46
N GLU A 336 -16.34 32.00 -18.28
CA GLU A 336 -17.80 32.23 -18.27
C GLU A 336 -18.56 31.31 -17.28
N TRP A 337 -17.88 30.35 -16.67
CA TRP A 337 -18.50 29.28 -15.90
C TRP A 337 -18.60 29.63 -14.43
N ARG A 338 -19.79 29.50 -13.84
CA ARG A 338 -19.98 29.67 -12.40
C ARG A 338 -19.65 28.37 -11.67
N LEU A 339 -18.86 28.50 -10.61
CA LEU A 339 -18.39 27.40 -9.79
C LEU A 339 -18.96 27.50 -8.36
N PHE A 340 -19.13 26.34 -7.75
CA PHE A 340 -19.73 26.19 -6.43
C PHE A 340 -18.96 25.17 -5.59
N PHE A 341 -18.85 25.41 -4.29
CA PHE A 341 -18.39 24.38 -3.37
C PHE A 341 -19.56 23.53 -2.90
N VAL A 342 -19.35 22.22 -2.78
CA VAL A 342 -20.25 21.35 -2.03
C VAL A 342 -20.16 21.73 -0.55
N LYS A 343 -21.30 22.09 0.05
CA LYS A 343 -21.44 22.40 1.46
C LYS A 343 -21.59 21.09 2.23
N LYS A 344 -20.64 20.81 3.14
CA LYS A 344 -20.68 19.65 4.03
C LYS A 344 -21.72 19.83 5.14
#